data_AF-A0A0D7P1E3-F1
#
_entry.id   AF-A0A0D7P1E3-F1
#
_cell.length_a   1.000
_cell.length_b   1.000
_cell.length_c   1.000
_cell.angle_alpha   90.00
_cell.angle_beta   90.00
_cell.angle_gamma   90.00
#
_symmetry.space_group_name_H-M   'P 1'
#
loop_
_entity.id
_entity.type
_entity.pdbx_description
1 polymer ?
#
loop_
_entity_poly.entity_id
_entity_poly.type
_entity_poly.pdbx_seq_one_letter_code
_entity_poly.pdbx_strand_id
1 'polypeptide(L)' 'MRPKKSADELAALIKEEVRKHPDWSHILDVSIDASHRPAPQANWLANFVTDGPRTAGAALPFVQRLAGQYDCSEFA' A
#
# COMPACT_ATOMS: atom_id res chain seq x y z
N MET A 1 -10.36 -9.35 -14.61
CA MET A 1 -10.54 -8.90 -13.21
C MET A 1 -9.29 -9.25 -12.44
N ARG A 2 -8.80 -8.34 -11.60
CA ARG A 2 -7.67 -8.64 -10.71
C ARG A 2 -8.14 -9.54 -9.56
N PRO A 3 -7.27 -10.37 -8.99
CA PRO A 3 -7.55 -11.04 -7.72
C PRO A 3 -7.87 -10.00 -6.63
N LYS A 4 -8.79 -10.37 -5.73
CA LYS A 4 -9.16 -9.55 -4.58
C LYS A 4 -8.34 -9.93 -3.35
N LYS A 5 -7.98 -8.96 -2.51
CA LYS A 5 -7.35 -9.12 -1.18
C LYS A 5 -8.01 -8.20 -0.16
N SER A 6 -8.00 -8.57 1.11
CA SER A 6 -8.47 -7.68 2.18
C SER A 6 -7.51 -6.48 2.38
N ALA A 7 -7.98 -5.46 3.09
CA ALA A 7 -7.16 -4.31 3.45
C ALA A 7 -5.96 -4.76 4.30
N ASP A 8 -6.20 -5.65 5.27
CA ASP A 8 -5.16 -6.22 6.13
C ASP A 8 -4.13 -7.06 5.36
N GLU A 9 -4.56 -7.85 4.38
CA GLU A 9 -3.65 -8.63 3.54
C GLU A 9 -2.73 -7.73 2.71
N LEU A 10 -3.29 -6.67 2.12
CA LEU A 10 -2.52 -5.70 1.34
C LEU A 10 -1.55 -4.92 2.24
N ALA A 11 -2.00 -4.49 3.43
CA ALA A 11 -1.14 -3.85 4.42
C ALA A 11 -0.01 -4.79 4.87
N ALA A 12 -0.30 -6.07 5.11
CA ALA A 12 0.69 -7.08 5.50
C ALA A 12 1.76 -7.26 4.42
N LEU A 13 1.37 -7.36 3.14
CA LEU A 13 2.32 -7.45 2.01
C LEU A 13 3.26 -6.25 1.96
N ILE A 14 2.73 -5.04 2.16
CA ILE A 14 3.55 -3.81 2.17
C ILE A 14 4.48 -3.80 3.39
N LYS A 15 3.98 -4.15 4.58
CA LYS A 15 4.79 -4.23 5.81
C LYS A 15 5.92 -5.24 5.70
N GLU A 16 5.65 -6.41 5.13
CA GLU A 16 6.68 -7.41 4.87
C GLU A 16 7.75 -6.90 3.91
N GLU A 17 7.36 -6.19 2.87
CA GLU A 17 8.32 -5.58 1.95
C GLU A 17 9.14 -4.49 2.65
N VAL A 18 8.51 -3.59 3.41
CA VAL A 18 9.20 -2.55 4.19
C VAL A 18 10.29 -3.12 5.09
N ARG A 19 10.05 -4.26 5.75
CA ARG A 19 11.06 -4.92 6.61
C ARG A 19 12.30 -5.42 5.85
N LYS A 20 12.21 -5.63 4.54
CA LYS A 20 13.34 -6.07 3.70
C LYS A 20 14.23 -4.91 3.24
N HIS A 21 13.77 -3.68 3.40
CA HIS A 21 14.44 -2.46 2.91
C HIS A 21 14.83 -1.57 4.10
N PRO A 22 16.08 -1.67 4.61
CA PRO A 22 16.54 -0.87 5.74
C PRO A 22 16.45 0.64 5.50
N ASP A 23 16.49 1.09 4.25
CA ASP A 23 16.29 2.48 3.82
C ASP A 23 14.84 2.97 4.01
N TRP A 24 13.90 2.07 4.29
CA TRP A 24 12.50 2.38 4.59
C TRP A 24 12.20 2.30 6.10
N SER A 25 13.23 2.25 6.95
CA SER A 25 13.08 2.07 8.40
C SER A 25 12.29 3.20 9.08
N HIS A 26 12.11 4.35 8.42
CA HIS A 26 11.25 5.42 8.91
C HIS A 26 9.76 5.14 8.71
N ILE A 27 9.38 4.13 7.94
CA ILE A 27 7.98 3.70 7.81
C ILE A 27 7.64 2.84 9.04
N LEU A 28 6.76 3.36 9.89
CA LEU A 28 6.33 2.74 11.14
C LEU A 28 5.13 1.83 10.95
N ASP A 29 4.19 2.25 10.09
CA ASP A 29 2.94 1.52 9.87
C ASP A 29 2.36 1.79 8.48
N VAL A 30 1.44 0.92 8.06
CA VAL A 30 0.72 1.00 6.78
C VAL A 30 -0.74 0.65 6.99
N SER A 31 -1.65 1.49 6.47
CA SER A 31 -3.07 1.20 6.36
C SER A 31 -3.55 1.30 4.91
N ILE A 32 -4.66 0.62 4.59
CA ILE A 32 -5.26 0.61 3.26
C ILE A 32 -6.64 1.23 3.33
N ASP A 33 -6.86 2.29 2.56
CA ASP A 33 -8.13 2.99 2.47
C ASP A 33 -8.74 2.88 1.07
N ALA A 34 -10.03 3.15 0.95
CA ALA A 34 -10.71 3.24 -0.33
C ALA A 34 -10.15 4.39 -1.17
N SER A 35 -9.94 4.13 -2.47
CA SER A 35 -9.58 5.20 -3.40
C SER A 35 -10.82 6.02 -3.76
N HIS A 36 -10.86 7.28 -3.34
CA HIS A 36 -11.89 8.24 -3.73
C HIS A 36 -11.67 8.84 -5.14
N ARG A 37 -10.54 8.51 -5.79
CA ARG A 37 -10.27 8.98 -7.15
C ARG A 37 -10.90 8.02 -8.16
N PRO A 38 -11.50 8.52 -9.26
CA PRO A 38 -11.86 7.69 -10.39
C PRO A 38 -10.58 7.12 -11.01
N ALA A 39 -10.17 5.95 -10.55
CA ALA A 39 -8.88 5.36 -10.90
C ALA A 39 -9.08 4.16 -11.82
N PRO A 40 -8.43 4.12 -13.01
CA PRO A 40 -8.31 2.89 -13.78
C PRO A 40 -7.36 1.87 -13.13
N GLN A 41 -6.70 2.23 -12.01
CA GLN A 41 -5.52 1.54 -11.48
C GLN A 41 -5.71 0.80 -10.16
N ALA A 42 -6.67 1.12 -9.29
CA ALA A 42 -7.04 0.35 -8.08
C ALA A 42 -8.21 1.03 -7.36
N ASN A 43 -9.02 0.27 -6.63
CA ASN A 43 -10.07 0.81 -5.75
C ASN A 43 -9.56 1.17 -4.34
N TRP A 44 -8.24 1.19 -4.12
CA TRP A 44 -7.61 1.39 -2.82
C TRP A 44 -6.32 2.20 -2.91
N LEU A 45 -5.87 2.74 -1.77
CA LEU A 45 -4.61 3.46 -1.60
C LEU A 45 -3.93 3.06 -0.29
N ALA A 46 -2.59 3.12 -0.25
CA ALA A 46 -1.81 2.85 0.95
C ALA A 46 -1.45 4.17 1.65
N ASN A 47 -1.74 4.26 2.95
CA ASN A 47 -1.27 5.34 3.81
C ASN A 47 -0.12 4.83 4.66
N PHE A 48 0.93 5.65 4.77
CA PHE A 48 2.12 5.32 5.52
C PHE A 48 2.23 6.22 6.75
N VAL A 49 2.44 5.61 7.90
CA VAL A 49 2.86 6.32 9.11
C VAL A 49 4.37 6.37 9.12
N THR A 50 4.97 7.56 9.22
CA THR A 50 6.42 7.74 9.16
C THR A 50 6.99 8.43 10.40
N ASP A 51 8.21 8.07 10.78
CA ASP A 51 8.99 8.75 11.80
C ASP A 51 9.65 10.02 11.23
N GLY A 52 9.07 11.18 11.61
CA GLY A 52 9.53 12.51 11.22
C GLY A 52 9.05 12.96 9.82
N PRO A 53 9.68 13.98 9.23
CA PRO A 53 9.23 14.59 7.97
C PRO A 53 9.57 13.74 6.72
N ARG A 54 10.14 12.55 6.90
CA ARG A 54 10.56 11.68 5.79
C ARG A 54 9.35 11.04 5.13
N THR A 55 9.29 11.11 3.80
CA THR A 55 8.18 10.52 3.03
C THR A 55 8.43 9.04 2.75
N ALA A 56 7.36 8.27 2.55
CA ALA A 56 7.43 6.87 2.11
C ALA A 56 7.68 6.73 0.59
N GLY A 57 8.33 7.71 -0.04
CA GLY A 57 8.50 7.78 -1.50
C GLY A 57 9.21 6.56 -2.10
N ALA A 58 10.14 5.96 -1.35
CA ALA A 58 10.86 4.76 -1.78
C ALA A 58 9.97 3.50 -1.87
N ALA A 59 8.89 3.43 -1.09
CA ALA A 59 7.92 2.33 -1.13
C ALA A 59 6.86 2.49 -2.24
N LEU A 60 6.75 3.69 -2.84
CA LEU A 60 5.72 4.01 -3.84
C LEU A 60 5.73 3.06 -5.06
N PRO A 61 6.88 2.70 -5.67
CA PRO A 61 6.89 1.79 -6.82
C PRO A 61 6.35 0.38 -6.48
N PHE A 62 6.54 -0.07 -5.23
CA PHE A 62 6.01 -1.34 -4.76
C PHE A 62 4.48 -1.28 -4.62
N VAL A 63 3.95 -0.22 -4.00
CA VAL A 63 2.50 -0.01 -3.88
C VAL A 63 1.83 0.10 -5.24
N GLN A 64 2.43 0.84 -6.19
CA GLN A 64 1.91 0.96 -7.55
C GLN A 64 1.83 -0.40 -8.27
N ARG A 65 2.81 -1.27 -8.04
CA ARG A 65 2.80 -2.63 -8.57
C ARG A 65 1.67 -3.46 -7.97
N LEU A 66 1.47 -3.39 -6.65
CA LEU A 66 0.37 -4.09 -5.98
C LEU A 66 -0.99 -3.59 -6.45
N ALA A 67 -1.18 -2.27 -6.62
CA ALA A 67 -2.41 -1.69 -7.17
C ALA A 67 -2.72 -2.23 -8.58
N GLY A 68 -1.69 -2.43 -9.42
CA GLY A 68 -1.83 -3.08 -10.72
C GLY A 68 -2.21 -4.56 -10.66
N GLN A 69 -1.95 -5.25 -9.55
CA GLN A 69 -2.13 -6.69 -9.39
C GLN A 69 -3.39 -7.07 -8.61
N TYR A 70 -3.81 -6.26 -7.64
CA TYR A 70 -4.86 -6.60 -6.69
C TYR A 70 -5.90 -5.50 -6.54
N ASP A 71 -7.16 -5.91 -6.43
CA ASP A 71 -8.24 -5.06 -5.91
C ASP A 71 -8.43 -5.33 -4.41
N CYS A 72 -8.88 -4.32 -3.66
CA CYS A 72 -9.27 -4.52 -2.27
C CYS A 72 -10.70 -5.07 -2.22
N SER A 73 -10.90 -6.24 -1.63
CA SER A 73 -12.22 -6.91 -1.54
C SER A 73 -13.22 -6.16 -0.69
N GLU A 74 -12.75 -5.43 0.32
CA GLU A 74 -13.61 -4.71 1.27
C GLU A 74 -14.29 -3.48 0.65
N PHE A 75 -13.81 -3.04 -0.52
CA PHE A 75 -14.36 -1.88 -1.23
C PHE A 75 -14.99 -2.25 -2.59
N ALA A 76 -15.24 -3.55 -2.83
CA ALA A 76 -15.61 -4.11 -4.13
C ALA A 76 -16.94 -4.88 -4.12
#